data_AF-A0A963UKR9-F1
#
_entry.id   AF-A0A963UKR9-F1
#
_cell.length_a   1.000
_cell.length_b   1.000
_cell.length_c   1.000
_cell.angle_alpha   90.00
_cell.angle_beta   90.00
_cell.angle_gamma   90.00
#
_symmetry.space_group_name_H-M   'P 1'
#
loop_
_entity.id
_entity.type
_entity.pdbx_description
1 polymer ?
#
loop_
_entity_poly.entity_id
_entity_poly.type
_entity_poly.pdbx_seq_one_letter_code
_entity_poly.pdbx_strand_id
1 'polypeptide(L)' 'FARPGARLAARGSRAADEYARFRIDASDAGALARMRPPVWCFLDVPMMKHSSTAIRARGEWRAG' A
#
# COMPACT_ATOMS: atom_id res chain seq x y z
N PHE A 1 -4.76 -3.74 5.17
CA PHE A 1 -4.33 -5.07 5.62
C PHE A 1 -4.55 -6.04 4.46
N ALA A 2 -3.53 -6.34 3.67
CA ALA A 2 -3.64 -7.37 2.64
C ALA A 2 -3.85 -8.71 3.35
N ARG A 3 -4.90 -9.49 3.02
CA ARG A 3 -5.09 -10.83 3.60
C ARG A 3 -4.01 -11.79 3.04
N PRO A 4 -3.64 -12.87 3.74
CA PRO A 4 -2.86 -13.94 3.13
C PRO A 4 -3.57 -14.41 1.84
N GLY A 5 -2.88 -14.35 0.69
CA GLY A 5 -3.45 -14.54 -0.65
C GLY A 5 -3.68 -13.27 -1.48
N ALA A 6 -3.76 -12.08 -0.85
CA ALA A 6 -4.00 -10.81 -1.54
C ALA A 6 -2.75 -10.22 -2.24
N ARG A 7 -1.55 -10.79 -1.97
CA ARG A 7 -0.30 -10.38 -2.64
C ARG A 7 -0.35 -10.58 -4.16
N LEU A 8 -1.06 -11.62 -4.62
CA LEU A 8 -1.24 -11.89 -6.04
C LEU A 8 -2.39 -11.03 -6.62
N ALA A 9 -3.48 -10.89 -5.86
CA ALA A 9 -4.66 -10.11 -6.27
C ALA A 9 -4.37 -8.61 -6.44
N ALA A 10 -3.43 -8.04 -5.67
CA ALA A 10 -3.04 -6.64 -5.84
C ALA A 10 -2.28 -6.39 -7.15
N ARG A 11 -1.47 -7.35 -7.60
CA ARG A 11 -0.74 -7.27 -8.87
C ARG A 11 -1.61 -7.54 -10.10
N GLY A 12 -2.71 -8.27 -9.93
CA GLY A 12 -3.72 -8.53 -10.99
C GLY A 12 -5.04 -7.78 -10.76
N SER A 13 -5.00 -6.63 -10.10
CA SER A 13 -6.21 -5.83 -9.90
C SER A 13 -6.41 -4.90 -11.10
N ARG A 14 -7.67 -4.60 -11.44
CA ARG A 14 -7.99 -3.65 -12.53
C ARG A 14 -7.30 -2.29 -12.36
N ALA A 15 -7.09 -1.85 -11.11
CA ALA A 15 -6.34 -0.63 -10.83
C ALA A 15 -4.84 -0.78 -11.14
N ALA A 16 -4.24 -1.94 -10.82
CA ALA A 16 -2.85 -2.21 -11.18
C ALA A 16 -2.65 -2.28 -12.70
N ASP A 17 -3.62 -2.83 -13.44
CA ASP A 17 -3.57 -2.91 -14.90
C ASP A 17 -3.74 -1.52 -15.54
N GLU A 18 -4.79 -0.77 -15.16
CA GLU A 18 -5.09 0.56 -15.71
C GLU A 18 -3.95 1.56 -15.47
N TYR A 19 -3.32 1.48 -14.30
CA TYR A 19 -2.24 2.38 -13.91
C TYR A 19 -0.83 1.78 -14.09
N ALA A 20 -0.67 0.64 -14.77
CA ALA A 20 0.62 -0.03 -14.91
C ALA A 20 1.74 0.89 -15.44
N ARG A 21 1.40 1.77 -16.39
CA ARG A 21 2.35 2.75 -16.98
C ARG A 21 2.87 3.82 -16.03
N PHE A 22 2.23 3.98 -14.87
CA PHE A 22 2.56 4.97 -13.84
C PHE A 22 3.25 4.35 -12.63
N ARG A 23 3.60 3.06 -12.72
CA ARG A 23 4.25 2.33 -11.64
C ARG A 23 5.76 2.58 -11.65
N ILE A 24 6.32 2.92 -10.50
CA ILE A 24 7.77 3.03 -10.27
C ILE A 24 8.27 1.87 -9.40
N ASP A 25 9.59 1.69 -9.34
CA ASP A 25 10.20 0.68 -8.48
C ASP A 25 10.02 1.01 -6.99
N ALA A 26 10.06 0.00 -6.14
CA ALA A 26 10.01 0.17 -4.70
C ALA A 26 11.24 0.94 -4.17
N SER A 27 12.39 0.88 -4.84
CA SER A 27 13.58 1.70 -4.53
C SER A 27 13.30 3.20 -4.61
N ASP A 28 12.41 3.60 -5.52
CA ASP A 28 12.06 4.99 -5.77
C ASP A 28 10.87 5.46 -4.92
N ALA A 29 10.33 4.60 -4.05
CA ALA A 29 9.19 4.92 -3.20
C ALA A 29 9.42 6.16 -2.32
N GLY A 30 10.66 6.41 -1.91
CA GLY A 30 11.02 7.61 -1.14
C GLY A 30 10.87 8.91 -1.94
N ALA A 31 10.94 8.85 -3.28
CA ALA A 31 10.74 9.99 -4.15
C ALA A 31 9.27 10.21 -4.53
N LEU A 32 8.38 9.23 -4.28
CA LEU A 32 6.97 9.23 -4.68
C LEU A 32 6.25 10.53 -4.32
N ALA A 33 6.48 11.06 -3.11
CA ALA A 33 5.86 12.29 -2.61
C ALA A 33 6.22 13.55 -3.43
N ARG A 34 7.29 13.50 -4.23
CA ARG A 34 7.77 14.61 -5.07
C ARG A 34 7.46 14.43 -6.55
N MET A 35 6.87 13.30 -6.94
CA MET A 35 6.57 13.00 -8.34
C MET A 35 5.22 13.59 -8.76
N ARG A 36 5.09 13.91 -10.05
CA ARG A 36 3.84 14.44 -10.62
C ARG A 36 2.81 13.33 -10.78
N PRO A 37 1.64 13.37 -10.13
CA PRO A 37 0.65 12.32 -10.24
C PRO A 37 0.08 12.18 -11.66
N PRO A 38 -0.43 10.98 -12.04
CA PRO A 38 -0.50 9.77 -11.21
C PRO A 38 0.82 8.99 -11.23
N VAL A 39 1.33 8.62 -10.05
CA VAL A 39 2.48 7.74 -9.86
C VAL A 39 2.23 6.87 -8.63
N TRP A 40 2.61 5.60 -8.69
CA TRP A 40 2.46 4.68 -7.57
C TRP A 40 3.57 3.62 -7.56
N CYS A 41 3.78 2.96 -6.43
CA CYS A 41 4.69 1.83 -6.32
C CYS A 41 4.04 0.70 -5.52
N PHE A 42 4.50 -0.53 -5.70
CA PHE A 42 4.07 -1.68 -4.91
C PHE A 42 5.19 -2.07 -3.95
N LEU A 43 4.93 -1.93 -2.65
CA LEU A 43 5.90 -2.27 -1.60
C LEU A 43 5.69 -3.70 -1.11
N ASP A 44 6.69 -4.56 -1.29
CA ASP A 44 6.70 -5.91 -0.71
C ASP A 44 7.32 -5.88 0.69
N VAL A 45 6.56 -5.33 1.64
CA VAL A 45 6.95 -5.30 3.06
C VAL A 45 6.36 -6.48 3.83
N PRO A 46 7.06 -6.98 4.88
CA PRO A 46 6.52 -8.02 5.74
C PRO A 46 5.19 -7.55 6.36
N MET A 47 4.14 -8.34 6.17
CA MET A 47 2.83 -8.08 6.75
C MET A 47 2.91 -8.19 8.28
N MET A 48 2.94 -7.05 8.97
CA MET A 48 2.72 -7.00 10.41
C MET A 48 1.27 -7.39 10.71
N LYS A 49 0.99 -8.15 11.79
CA LYS A 49 -0.35 -8.68 12.10
C LYS A 49 -1.40 -7.63 12.53
N HIS A 50 -1.11 -6.33 12.43
CA HIS A 50 -2.00 -5.25 12.87
C HIS A 50 -3.09 -4.94 11.84
N SER A 51 -4.31 -5.46 12.03
CA SER A 51 -5.45 -5.10 11.18
C SER A 51 -5.98 -3.71 11.55
N SER A 52 -6.57 -2.99 10.58
CA SER A 52 -7.22 -1.70 10.86
C SER A 52 -8.38 -1.85 11.86
N THR A 53 -9.03 -3.01 11.90
CA THR A 53 -10.00 -3.36 12.94
C THR A 53 -9.34 -3.43 14.32
N ALA A 54 -8.21 -4.14 14.44
CA ALA A 54 -7.46 -4.22 15.68
C ALA A 54 -6.88 -2.86 16.11
N ILE A 55 -6.42 -2.03 15.18
CA ILE A 55 -5.95 -0.66 15.46
C ILE A 55 -7.10 0.20 15.99
N ARG A 56 -8.26 0.20 15.34
CA ARG A 56 -9.43 0.96 15.80
C ARG A 56 -9.96 0.44 17.14
N ALA A 57 -9.95 -0.88 17.34
CA ALA A 57 -10.36 -1.51 18.58
C ALA A 57 -9.43 -1.18 19.76
N ARG A 58 -8.13 -0.98 19.52
CA ARG A 58 -7.18 -0.54 20.56
C ARG A 58 -7.44 0.87 21.06
N GLY A 59 -8.09 1.72 20.26
CA GLY A 59 -8.56 3.03 20.74
C GLY A 59 -7.46 4.01 21.18
N GLU A 60 -6.20 3.76 20.81
CA GLU A 60 -5.02 4.60 21.13
C GLU A 60 -4.99 5.90 20.31
N TRP A 61 -6.14 6.54 20.16
CA TRP A 61 -6.23 7.90 19.65
C TRP A 61 -5.66 8.79 20.74
N ARG A 62 -4.41 9.25 20.58
CA ARG A 62 -3.86 10.27 21.47
C ARG A 62 -4.80 11.47 21.40
N ALA A 63 -5.57 11.69 22.46
CA ALA A 63 -6.20 12.97 22.72
C ALA A 63 -5.06 13.96 22.97
N GLY A 64 -5.09 15.08 22.25
CA GLY A 64 -4.18 16.20 22.48
C GLY A 64 -4.38 16.81 23.85
#